data_AF-A0AAI9T3H9-F1
#
_entry.id   AF-A0AAI9T3H9-F1
#
_cell.length_a   1.000
_cell.length_b   1.000
_cell.length_c   1.000
_cell.angle_alpha   90.00
_cell.angle_beta   90.00
_cell.angle_gamma   90.00
#
_symmetry.space_group_name_H-M   'P 1'
#
loop_
_entity.id
_entity.type
_entity.pdbx_description
1 polymer ?
#
loop_
_entity_poly.entity_id
_entity_poly.type
_entity_poly.pdbx_seq_one_letter_code
_entity_poly.pdbx_strand_id
1 'polypeptide(L)' 'MKKQTKLYNQRLEYLVNVIHQCLSIKIPLFILRKALKQLLIKENINLQIMTEKDFLILNEKLKDKFLKIESECD' A
#
# COMPACT_ATOMS: atom_id res chain seq x y z
N MET A 1 -5.80 -1.42 -21.99
CA MET A 1 -5.56 -1.10 -20.57
C MET A 1 -6.84 -1.36 -19.78
N LYS A 2 -6.87 -2.31 -18.83
CA LYS A 2 -8.04 -2.49 -17.96
C LYS A 2 -8.26 -1.19 -17.18
N LYS A 3 -9.43 -0.55 -17.33
CA LYS A 3 -9.80 0.65 -16.55
C LYS A 3 -9.72 0.29 -15.07
N GLN A 4 -8.92 1.02 -14.30
CA GLN A 4 -8.90 0.89 -12.84
C GLN A 4 -10.29 1.26 -12.31
N THR A 5 -10.88 0.40 -11.50
CA THR A 5 -12.18 0.66 -10.90
C THR A 5 -12.09 1.68 -9.78
N LYS A 6 -13.22 2.31 -9.46
CA LYS A 6 -13.36 3.23 -8.32
C LYS A 6 -12.85 2.58 -7.02
N LEU A 7 -13.20 1.31 -6.81
CA LEU A 7 -12.78 0.53 -5.63
C LEU A 7 -11.26 0.35 -5.53
N TYR A 8 -10.59 0.06 -6.65
CA TYR A 8 -9.13 -0.06 -6.68
C TYR A 8 -8.47 1.24 -6.22
N ASN A 9 -8.92 2.38 -6.76
CA ASN A 9 -8.35 3.68 -6.40
C ASN A 9 -8.57 4.03 -4.93
N GLN A 10 -9.78 3.77 -4.40
CA GLN A 10 -10.10 3.99 -2.99
C GLN A 10 -9.23 3.13 -2.06
N ARG A 11 -9.10 1.83 -2.35
CA ARG A 11 -8.25 0.92 -1.56
C ARG A 11 -6.77 1.30 -1.63
N LEU A 12 -6.29 1.70 -2.80
CA LEU A 12 -4.91 2.15 -2.96
C LEU A 12 -4.64 3.44 -2.17
N GLU A 13 -5.53 4.41 -2.25
CA GLU A 13 -5.41 5.68 -1.53
C GLU A 13 -5.45 5.47 -0.01
N TYR A 14 -6.31 4.57 0.47
CA TYR A 14 -6.31 4.15 1.87
C TYR A 14 -4.95 3.60 2.30
N LEU A 15 -4.38 2.63 1.56
CA LEU A 15 -3.08 2.05 1.89
C LEU A 15 -1.96 3.10 1.92
N VAL A 16 -1.95 3.99 0.93
CA VAL A 16 -0.98 5.10 0.85
C VAL A 16 -1.07 5.98 2.09
N ASN A 17 -2.28 6.39 2.49
CA ASN A 17 -2.46 7.27 3.65
C ASN A 17 -2.04 6.58 4.94
N VAL A 18 -2.40 5.30 5.11
CA VAL A 18 -2.03 4.53 6.28
C VAL A 18 -0.52 4.39 6.42
N ILE A 19 0.18 4.03 5.35
CA ILE A 19 1.64 3.87 5.39
C ILE A 19 2.32 5.24 5.58
N HIS A 20 1.82 6.30 4.94
CA HIS A 20 2.35 7.65 5.13
C HIS A 20 2.20 8.14 6.57
N GLN A 21 1.16 7.71 7.30
CA GLN A 21 1.00 8.02 8.73
C GLN A 21 1.91 7.17 9.63
N CYS A 22 2.30 5.97 9.19
CA CYS A 22 3.17 5.08 9.94
C CYS A 22 4.66 5.44 9.80
N LEU A 23 5.06 6.02 8.67
CA LEU A 23 6.44 6.43 8.44
C LEU A 23 6.73 7.77 9.13
N SER A 24 7.77 7.81 9.96
CA SER A 24 8.35 9.04 10.52
C SER A 24 9.01 9.87 9.41
N ILE A 25 9.58 9.21 8.41
CA ILE A 25 10.15 9.88 7.23
C ILE A 25 9.04 10.42 6.33
N LYS A 26 9.06 11.74 6.08
CA LYS A 26 8.14 12.43 5.16
C LYS A 26 8.44 12.08 3.69
N ILE A 27 8.03 10.89 3.27
CA ILE A 27 8.08 10.47 1.87
C ILE A 27 6.91 11.13 1.11
N PRO A 28 7.16 11.79 -0.03
CA PRO A 28 6.08 12.32 -0.86
C PRO A 28 5.05 11.25 -1.24
N LEU A 29 3.76 11.56 -1.07
CA LEU A 29 2.64 10.63 -1.33
C LEU A 29 2.66 10.04 -2.75
N PHE A 30 3.12 10.80 -3.75
CA PHE A 30 3.21 10.30 -5.13
C PHE A 30 4.27 9.19 -5.29
N ILE A 31 5.38 9.27 -4.54
CA ILE A 31 6.43 8.24 -4.51
C ILE A 31 5.89 7.00 -3.83
N LEU A 32 5.26 7.18 -2.67
CA LEU A 32 4.66 6.08 -1.90
C LEU A 32 3.60 5.34 -2.73
N ARG A 33 2.74 6.08 -3.42
CA ARG A 33 1.73 5.53 -4.33
C ARG A 33 2.35 4.72 -5.47
N LYS A 34 3.48 5.18 -6.03
CA LYS A 34 4.18 4.46 -7.11
C LYS A 34 4.83 3.17 -6.57
N ALA A 35 5.49 3.24 -5.42
CA ALA A 35 6.12 2.09 -4.77
C ALA A 35 5.08 1.02 -4.41
N LEU A 36 3.96 1.41 -3.81
CA LEU A 36 2.83 0.51 -3.51
C LEU A 36 2.28 -0.15 -4.76
N LYS A 37 2.05 0.60 -5.84
CA LYS A 37 1.60 0.02 -7.12
C LYS A 37 2.58 -1.04 -7.63
N GLN A 38 3.88 -0.77 -7.59
CA GLN A 38 4.89 -1.73 -8.03
C GLN A 38 4.93 -2.98 -7.15
N LEU A 39 4.83 -2.82 -5.83
CA LEU A 39 4.79 -3.93 -4.88
C LEU A 39 3.57 -4.82 -5.13
N LEU A 40 2.38 -4.22 -5.28
CA LEU A 40 1.15 -4.95 -5.57
C LEU A 40 1.24 -5.73 -6.88
N ILE A 41 1.86 -5.16 -7.92
CA ILE A 41 2.10 -5.86 -9.19
C ILE A 41 3.07 -7.03 -8.99
N LYS A 42 4.18 -6.81 -8.27
CA LYS A 42 5.20 -7.83 -8.00
C LYS A 42 4.65 -9.02 -7.21
N GLU A 43 3.80 -8.75 -6.23
CA GLU A 43 3.16 -9.78 -5.40
C GLU A 43 1.87 -10.34 -6.03
N ASN A 44 1.55 -9.93 -7.26
CA ASN A 44 0.33 -10.32 -7.99
C ASN A 44 -0.98 -10.06 -7.21
N ILE A 45 -0.99 -8.98 -6.44
CA ILE A 45 -2.10 -8.60 -5.59
C ILE A 45 -3.04 -7.68 -6.35
N ASN A 46 -4.30 -8.11 -6.46
CA ASN A 46 -5.35 -7.31 -7.08
C ASN A 46 -6.34 -6.78 -6.05
N LEU A 47 -6.17 -5.49 -5.71
CA LEU A 47 -7.02 -4.78 -4.75
C LEU A 47 -8.51 -4.74 -5.16
N GLN A 48 -8.84 -4.93 -6.43
CA GLN A 48 -10.23 -4.86 -6.89
C GLN A 48 -11.04 -6.10 -6.55
N ILE A 49 -10.40 -7.27 -6.54
CA ILE A 49 -11.10 -8.56 -6.43
C ILE A 49 -10.94 -9.22 -5.06
N MET A 50 -10.03 -8.71 -4.24
CA MET A 50 -9.82 -9.25 -2.90
C MET A 50 -10.98 -8.96 -1.96
N THR A 51 -11.18 -9.84 -0.98
CA THR A 51 -12.17 -9.65 0.07
C THR A 51 -11.74 -8.56 1.05
N GLU A 52 -12.67 -8.07 1.86
CA GLU A 52 -12.36 -7.07 2.89
C GLU A 52 -11.42 -7.63 3.97
N LYS A 53 -11.56 -8.90 4.34
CA LYS A 53 -10.65 -9.57 5.29
C LYS A 53 -9.23 -9.64 4.74
N ASP A 54 -9.07 -10.05 3.48
CA ASP A 54 -7.75 -10.12 2.83
C ASP A 54 -7.12 -8.73 2.70
N PHE A 55 -7.94 -7.71 2.45
CA PHE A 55 -7.48 -6.33 2.41
C PHE A 55 -6.96 -5.83 3.76
N LEU A 56 -7.64 -6.16 4.86
CA LEU A 56 -7.16 -5.83 6.21
C LEU A 56 -5.84 -6.55 6.55
N ILE A 57 -5.73 -7.83 6.22
CA ILE A 57 -4.49 -8.61 6.40
C ILE A 57 -3.34 -8.00 5.59
N LEU A 58 -3.61 -7.59 4.35
CA LEU A 58 -2.62 -6.91 3.52
C LEU A 58 -2.18 -5.58 4.14
N ASN A 59 -3.13 -4.80 4.66
CA ASN A 59 -2.83 -3.52 5.29
C ASN A 59 -1.88 -3.67 6.48
N GLU A 60 -2.12 -4.65 7.36
CA GLU A 60 -1.22 -4.95 8.49
C GLU A 60 0.16 -5.39 8.01
N LYS A 61 0.23 -6.34 7.06
CA LYS A 61 1.51 -6.79 6.49
C LYS A 61 2.32 -5.65 5.88
N LEU A 62 1.66 -4.71 5.20
CA LEU A 62 2.33 -3.56 4.62
C LEU A 62 2.82 -2.61 5.70
N LYS A 63 2.04 -2.31 6.74
CA LYS A 63 2.49 -1.51 7.88
C LYS A 63 3.76 -2.09 8.48
N ASP A 64 3.76 -3.38 8.82
CA ASP A 64 4.91 -4.04 9.44
C ASP A 64 6.15 -3.99 8.55
N LYS A 65 5.97 -4.22 7.24
CA LYS A 65 7.07 -4.17 6.25
C LYS A 65 7.69 -2.77 6.16
N PHE A 66 6.87 -1.72 6.13
CA PHE A 66 7.36 -0.34 6.03
C PHE A 66 7.95 0.18 7.34
N LEU A 67 7.37 -0.18 8.49
CA LEU A 67 7.94 0.11 9.81
C LEU A 67 9.29 -0.58 10.02
N LYS A 68 9.43 -1.83 9.56
CA LYS A 68 10.71 -2.55 9.65
C LYS A 68 11.81 -1.89 8.81
N ILE A 69 11.47 -1.42 7.60
CA ILE A 69 12.42 -0.69 6.75
C ILE A 69 12.89 0.60 7.44
N GLU A 70 11.98 1.32 8.10
CA GLU A 70 12.34 2.52 8.86
C GLU A 70 13.29 2.18 10.02
N SER A 71 13.00 1.13 10.79
CA SER A 71 13.84 0.69 11.91
C SER A 71 15.20 0.12 11.48
N GLU A 72 15.36 -0.35 10.24
CA GLU A 72 16.65 -0.83 9.70
C GLU A 72 17.49 0.32 9.08
N CYS A 73 16.90 1.51 8.91
CA CYS A 73 17.57 2.70 8.41
C CYS A 73 18.12 3.62 9.52
N ASP A 74 17.83 3.33 10.79
CA ASP A 74 18.47 3.92 11.98
C ASP A 74 19.71 3.12 12.41
#